data_AF-A0A1A8DYV1-F1
#
_entry.id   AF-A0A1A8DYV1-F1
#
_cell.length_a   1.000
_cell.length_b   1.000
_cell.length_c   1.000
_cell.angle_alpha   90.00
_cell.angle_beta   90.00
_cell.angle_gamma   90.00
#
_symmetry.space_group_name_H-M   'P 1'
#
loop_
_entity.id
_entity.type
_entity.pdbx_description
1 polymer ?
#
loop_
_entity_poly.entity_id
_entity_poly.type
_entity_poly.pdbx_seq_one_letter_code
_entity_poly.pdbx_strand_id
1 'polypeptide(L)'
;LQRVYLPYVTNQAYQEQTYQRLLQENPRFPGILSRLEEDPICQRLPLTSFLILPFQRITRLKMLVENILKRTTPGSRDEDTATKAFNELKTIIKECNSSV
;
A
#
# COMPACT_ATOMS: atom_id res chain seq x y z
N LEU A 1 6.40 -8.91 5.95
CA LEU A 1 5.80 -7.95 5.01
C LEU A 1 5.56 -8.56 3.63
N GLN A 2 6.55 -9.21 3.02
CA GLN A 2 6.45 -9.82 1.67
C GLN A 2 5.20 -10.69 1.44
N ARG A 3 4.95 -11.68 2.31
CA ARG A 3 3.86 -12.66 2.12
C ARG A 3 2.45 -12.07 1.95
N VAL A 4 2.22 -10.83 2.39
CA VAL A 4 0.90 -10.17 2.34
C VAL A 4 0.92 -8.99 1.37
N TYR A 5 1.95 -8.14 1.43
CA TYR A 5 2.02 -6.95 0.57
C TYR A 5 2.26 -7.31 -0.89
N LEU A 6 3.12 -8.29 -1.17
CA LEU A 6 3.47 -8.64 -2.55
C LEU A 6 2.23 -9.12 -3.31
N PRO A 7 1.47 -10.15 -2.86
CA PRO A 7 0.26 -10.57 -3.57
C PRO A 7 -0.81 -9.48 -3.67
N TYR A 8 -0.92 -8.60 -2.67
CA TYR A 8 -1.91 -7.54 -2.70
C TYR A 8 -1.59 -6.48 -3.76
N VAL A 9 -0.34 -5.99 -3.77
CA VAL A 9 0.11 -4.94 -4.69
C VAL A 9 0.17 -5.44 -6.12
N THR A 10 0.66 -6.66 -6.36
CA THR A 10 0.71 -7.22 -7.72
C THR A 10 -0.68 -7.49 -8.28
N ASN A 11 -1.68 -7.69 -7.43
CA ASN A 11 -3.08 -7.84 -7.85
C ASN A 11 -3.83 -6.51 -8.02
N GLN A 12 -3.19 -5.36 -7.84
CA GLN A 12 -3.86 -4.06 -7.89
C GLN A 12 -4.58 -3.82 -9.23
N ALA A 13 -3.96 -4.16 -10.35
CA ALA A 13 -4.59 -4.03 -11.67
C ALA A 13 -5.88 -4.89 -11.78
N TYR A 14 -5.86 -6.11 -11.25
CA TYR A 14 -7.04 -6.98 -11.22
C TYR A 14 -8.14 -6.45 -10.29
N GLN A 15 -7.77 -5.85 -9.16
CA GLN A 15 -8.71 -5.18 -8.26
C GLN A 15 -9.41 -4.00 -8.97
N GLU A 16 -8.64 -3.18 -9.70
CA GLU A 16 -9.18 -2.05 -10.46
C GLU A 16 -10.09 -2.51 -11.60
N GLN A 17 -9.67 -3.50 -12.39
CA GLN A 17 -10.51 -4.08 -13.44
C GLN A 17 -11.81 -4.66 -12.88
N THR A 18 -11.73 -5.38 -11.75
CA THR A 18 -12.92 -5.94 -11.09
C THR A 18 -13.85 -4.84 -10.61
N TYR A 19 -13.31 -3.77 -10.01
CA TYR A 19 -14.08 -2.61 -9.58
C TYR A 19 -14.81 -1.94 -10.76
N GLN A 20 -14.09 -1.66 -11.85
CA GLN A 20 -14.68 -1.06 -13.06
C GLN A 20 -15.76 -1.95 -13.68
N ARG A 21 -15.50 -3.26 -13.78
CA ARG A 21 -16.49 -4.22 -14.28
C ARG A 21 -17.75 -4.23 -13.41
N LEU A 22 -17.61 -4.23 -12.08
CA LEU A 22 -18.75 -4.22 -11.18
C LEU A 22 -19.57 -2.93 -11.26
N LEU A 23 -18.92 -1.77 -11.49
CA LEU A 23 -19.63 -0.52 -11.74
C LEU A 23 -20.49 -0.57 -13.02
N GLN A 24 -20.04 -1.28 -14.05
CA GLN A 24 -20.73 -1.35 -15.35
C GLN A 24 -21.78 -2.47 -15.42
N GLU A 25 -21.43 -3.66 -14.94
CA GLU A 25 -22.23 -4.88 -15.13
C GLU A 25 -23.21 -5.14 -13.98
N ASN A 26 -22.98 -4.56 -12.78
CA ASN A 26 -23.83 -4.77 -11.62
C ASN A 26 -24.55 -3.48 -11.20
N PRO A 27 -25.83 -3.28 -11.59
CA PRO A 27 -26.55 -2.04 -11.31
C PRO A 27 -26.80 -1.77 -9.82
N ARG A 28 -26.68 -2.79 -8.95
CA ARG A 28 -26.81 -2.61 -7.49
C ARG A 28 -25.51 -2.17 -6.83
N PHE A 29 -24.37 -2.44 -7.45
CA PHE A 29 -23.06 -2.22 -6.85
C PHE A 29 -22.79 -0.74 -6.52
N PRO A 30 -23.03 0.24 -7.42
CA PRO A 30 -22.80 1.65 -7.11
C PRO A 30 -23.64 2.16 -5.92
N GLY A 31 -24.91 1.75 -5.84
CA GLY A 31 -25.81 2.19 -4.76
C GLY A 31 -25.41 1.63 -3.39
N ILE A 32 -24.99 0.37 -3.34
CA ILE A 32 -24.46 -0.24 -2.11
C ILE A 32 -23.15 0.45 -1.72
N LEU A 33 -22.27 0.68 -2.69
CA LEU A 33 -20.98 1.32 -2.47
C LEU A 33 -21.14 2.73 -1.89
N SER A 34 -21.99 3.57 -2.49
CA SER A 34 -22.28 4.92 -1.98
C SER A 34 -22.76 4.89 -0.53
N ARG A 35 -23.66 3.96 -0.19
CA ARG A 35 -24.17 3.81 1.18
C ARG A 35 -23.07 3.43 2.18
N LEU A 36 -22.09 2.62 1.76
CA LEU A 36 -20.95 2.26 2.62
C LEU A 36 -19.98 3.45 2.78
N GLU A 37 -19.75 4.21 1.72
CA GLU A 37 -18.85 5.38 1.71
C GLU A 37 -19.41 6.59 2.51
N GLU A 38 -20.71 6.61 2.78
CA GLU A 38 -21.37 7.57 3.67
C GLU A 38 -21.01 7.39 5.16
N ASP A 39 -20.46 6.24 5.56
CA ASP A 39 -20.06 6.01 6.94
C ASP A 39 -19.01 7.06 7.37
N PRO A 40 -19.18 7.73 8.54
CA PRO A 40 -18.21 8.70 9.03
C PRO A 40 -16.76 8.18 9.11
N ILE A 41 -16.56 6.87 9.32
CA ILE A 41 -15.23 6.25 9.34
C ILE A 41 -14.50 6.36 8.01
N CYS A 42 -15.25 6.40 6.90
CA CYS A 42 -14.72 6.54 5.56
C CYS A 42 -14.28 7.97 5.25
N GLN A 43 -14.67 8.97 6.07
CA GLN A 43 -14.27 10.38 5.91
C GLN A 43 -14.54 10.92 4.48
N ARG A 44 -15.65 10.48 3.86
CA ARG A 44 -16.05 10.83 2.48
C ARG A 44 -15.06 10.39 1.39
N LEU A 45 -14.22 9.40 1.69
CA LEU A 45 -13.30 8.84 0.72
C LEU A 45 -13.94 7.64 0.00
N PRO A 46 -13.69 7.47 -1.31
CA PRO A 46 -14.21 6.34 -2.06
C PRO A 46 -13.41 5.06 -1.77
N LEU A 47 -13.98 3.87 -2.02
CA LEU A 47 -13.32 2.58 -1.83
C LEU A 47 -11.93 2.51 -2.46
N THR A 48 -11.77 3.06 -3.67
CA THR A 48 -10.49 3.06 -4.40
C THR A 48 -9.36 3.76 -3.63
N SER A 49 -9.68 4.76 -2.81
CA SER A 49 -8.71 5.44 -1.95
C SER A 49 -8.18 4.55 -0.82
N PHE A 50 -8.97 3.56 -0.39
CA PHE A 50 -8.58 2.58 0.63
C PHE A 50 -7.78 1.44 0.00
N LEU A 51 -8.13 1.02 -1.22
CA LEU A 51 -7.42 -0.03 -1.95
C LEU A 51 -5.96 0.34 -2.26
N ILE A 52 -5.64 1.62 -2.40
CA ILE A 52 -4.25 2.08 -2.63
C ILE A 52 -3.42 2.17 -1.33
N LEU A 53 -4.04 2.14 -0.15
CA LEU A 53 -3.34 2.35 1.13
C LEU A 53 -2.18 1.37 1.38
N PRO A 54 -2.26 0.07 1.06
CA PRO A 54 -1.12 -0.82 1.24
C PRO A 54 0.09 -0.41 0.40
N PHE A 55 -0.11 -0.02 -0.86
CA PHE A 55 0.99 0.48 -1.71
C PHE A 55 1.61 1.77 -1.13
N GLN A 56 0.76 2.72 -0.70
CA GLN A 56 1.23 3.95 -0.05
C GLN A 56 1.95 3.68 1.28
N ARG A 57 1.50 2.69 2.03
CA ARG A 57 2.06 2.37 3.35
C ARG A 57 3.49 1.88 3.23
N ILE A 58 3.77 0.98 2.29
CA ILE A 58 5.11 0.41 2.15
C ILE A 58 6.13 1.42 1.62
N THR A 59 5.72 2.26 0.67
CA THR A 59 6.55 3.37 0.18
C THR A 59 6.83 4.40 1.27
N ARG A 60 5.83 4.74 2.11
CA ARG A 60 6.00 5.61 3.27
C ARG A 60 6.93 5.03 4.33
N LEU A 61 6.83 3.74 4.63
CA LEU A 61 7.75 3.08 5.56
C LEU A 61 9.21 3.19 5.10
N LYS A 62 9.48 3.00 3.80
CA LYS A 62 10.83 3.21 3.24
C LYS A 62 11.33 4.63 3.53
N MET A 63 10.53 5.66 3.25
CA MET A 63 10.92 7.06 3.49
C MET A 63 11.19 7.34 4.98
N LEU A 64 10.36 6.78 5.87
CA LEU A 64 10.53 6.97 7.31
C LEU A 64 11.82 6.31 7.81
N VAL A 65 12.10 5.08 7.40
CA VAL A 65 13.34 4.38 7.77
C VAL A 65 14.56 5.07 7.18
N GLU A 66 14.48 5.58 5.95
CA GLU A 66 15.55 6.39 5.35
C GLU A 66 15.86 7.64 6.18
N ASN A 67 14.84 8.33 6.69
CA ASN A 67 15.01 9.50 7.56
C ASN A 67 15.60 9.13 8.93
N ILE A 68 15.25 7.96 9.47
CA ILE A 68 15.87 7.43 10.69
C ILE A 68 17.35 7.15 10.44
N LEU A 69 17.68 6.45 9.36
CA LEU A 69 19.06 6.10 8.99
C LEU A 69 19.95 7.34 8.82
N LYS A 70 19.42 8.42 8.22
CA LYS A 70 20.14 9.70 8.10
C LYS A 70 20.46 10.37 9.44
N ARG A 71 19.81 9.95 10.54
CA ARG A 71 19.95 10.52 11.88
C ARG A 71 20.61 9.57 12.87
N THR A 72 20.91 8.33 12.48
CA THR A 72 21.63 7.38 13.34
C THR A 72 23.11 7.73 13.40
N THR A 73 23.74 7.45 14.54
CA THR A 73 25.18 7.64 14.71
C THR A 73 25.94 6.61 13.87
N PRO A 74 26.97 7.02 13.10
CA PRO A 74 27.81 6.10 12.34
C PRO A 74 28.49 5.04 13.23
N GLY A 75 28.53 3.79 12.76
CA GLY A 75 29.05 2.63 13.47
C GLY A 75 28.18 2.15 14.63
N SER A 76 26.97 2.69 14.79
CA SER A 76 26.06 2.28 15.86
C SER A 76 25.22 1.06 15.46
N ARG A 77 24.77 0.31 16.47
CA ARG A 77 23.78 -0.76 16.27
C ARG A 77 22.48 -0.26 15.64
N ASP A 78 22.11 1.00 15.89
CA ASP A 78 20.92 1.61 15.32
C ASP A 78 21.08 1.86 13.83
N GLU A 79 22.27 2.30 13.38
CA GLU A 79 22.59 2.43 11.95
C GLU A 79 22.51 1.06 11.25
N ASP A 80 23.11 0.02 11.83
CA ASP A 80 23.06 -1.35 11.29
C ASP A 80 21.61 -1.85 11.17
N THR A 81 20.80 -1.62 12.20
CA THR A 81 19.41 -2.06 12.26
C THR A 81 18.57 -1.29 11.23
N ALA A 82 18.73 0.03 11.15
CA ALA A 82 18.03 0.87 10.18
C ALA A 82 18.43 0.54 8.74
N THR A 83 19.72 0.25 8.49
CA THR A 83 20.22 -0.16 7.18
C THR A 83 19.61 -1.47 6.72
N LYS A 84 19.56 -2.48 7.60
CA LYS A 84 18.90 -3.76 7.32
C LYS A 84 17.42 -3.56 7.00
N ALA A 85 16.70 -2.81 7.83
CA ALA A 85 15.28 -2.53 7.61
C ALA A 85 15.03 -1.77 6.28
N PHE A 86 15.89 -0.80 5.96
CA PHE A 86 15.79 -0.04 4.71
C PHE A 86 16.01 -0.93 3.48
N ASN A 87 17.00 -1.81 3.53
CA ASN A 87 17.29 -2.75 2.44
C ASN A 87 16.14 -3.74 2.23
N GLU A 88 15.59 -4.30 3.31
CA GLU A 88 14.39 -5.16 3.24
C GLU A 88 13.21 -4.41 2.57
N LEU A 89 12.92 -3.18 2.99
CA LEU A 89 11.85 -2.39 2.38
C LEU A 89 12.10 -2.10 0.88
N LYS A 90 13.36 -1.83 0.50
CA LYS A 90 13.73 -1.66 -0.91
C LYS A 90 13.49 -2.93 -1.72
N THR A 91 13.85 -4.10 -1.18
CA THR A 91 13.63 -5.39 -1.85
C THR A 91 12.14 -5.61 -2.10
N ILE A 92 11.29 -5.42 -1.09
CA ILE A 92 9.85 -5.63 -1.23
C ILE A 92 9.23 -4.69 -2.27
N ILE A 93 9.59 -3.40 -2.23
CA ILE A 93 9.08 -2.43 -3.20
C ILE A 93 9.54 -2.77 -4.62
N LYS A 94 10.80 -3.20 -4.77
CA LYS A 94 11.33 -3.64 -6.07
C LYS A 94 10.55 -4.85 -6.59
N GLU A 95 10.32 -5.85 -5.76
CA GLU A 95 9.54 -7.05 -6.12
C GLU A 95 8.11 -6.69 -6.54
N CYS A 96 7.45 -5.81 -5.77
CA CYS A 96 6.12 -5.32 -6.11
C CYS A 96 6.09 -4.63 -7.48
N ASN A 97 7.09 -3.80 -7.80
CA ASN A 97 7.17 -3.09 -9.07
C ASN A 97 7.59 -3.98 -10.26
N SER A 98 8.31 -5.08 -10.02
CA SER A 98 8.73 -6.00 -11.08
C SER A 98 7.67 -7.01 -11.50
N SER A 99 6.57 -7.09 -10.74
CA SER A 99 5.46 -8.02 -10.94
C SER A 99 4.17 -7.31 -11.38
N VAL A 100 4.26 -6.02 -11.68
CA VAL A 100 3.24 -5.18 -12.33
C VAL A 100 3.74 -4.86 -13.74
#